data_AF-K4LKP3-F1
#
_entry.id   AF-K4LKP3-F1
#
_cell.length_a   1.000
_cell.length_b   1.000
_cell.length_c   1.000
_cell.angle_alpha   90.00
_cell.angle_beta   90.00
_cell.angle_gamma   90.00
#
_symmetry.space_group_name_H-M   'P 1'
#
loop_
_entity.id
_entity.type
_entity.pdbx_description
1 polymer ?
#
loop_
_entity_poly.entity_id
_entity_poly.type
_entity_poly.pdbx_seq_one_letter_code
_entity_poly.pdbx_strand_id
1 'polypeptide(L)' 'MLPEFRKALKAAGVPVLFVTHDAGEAELIADSFAVITGGRVYSVNGCREAFELMRNHS' A
#
# COMPACT_ATOMS: atom_id res chain seq x y z
N MET A 1 -6.97 3.40 14.39
CA MET A 1 -7.99 2.68 13.62
C MET A 1 -7.35 1.70 12.63
N LEU A 2 -6.50 2.18 11.70
CA LEU A 2 -5.84 1.32 10.70
C LEU A 2 -4.95 0.20 11.30
N PRO A 3 -4.11 0.48 12.33
CA PRO A 3 -3.29 -0.57 12.95
C PRO A 3 -4.12 -1.66 13.65
N GLU A 4 -5.24 -1.29 14.28
CA GLU A 4 -6.13 -2.23 14.97
C GLU A 4 -6.85 -3.13 13.97
N PHE A 5 -7.30 -2.58 12.84
CA PHE A 5 -7.97 -3.34 11.79
C PHE A 5 -7.02 -4.36 11.15
N ARG A 6 -5.77 -3.96 10.87
CA ARG A 6 -4.73 -4.87 10.40
C ARG A 6 -4.52 -6.05 11.36
N LYS A 7 -4.42 -5.78 12.68
CA LYS A 7 -4.22 -6.83 13.69
C LYS A 7 -5.35 -7.85 13.67
N ALA A 8 -6.60 -7.39 13.62
CA ALA A 8 -7.77 -8.28 13.60
C ALA A 8 -7.80 -9.16 12.34
N LEU A 9 -7.59 -8.57 11.16
CA LEU A 9 -7.60 -9.30 9.89
C LEU A 9 -6.45 -10.32 9.79
N LYS A 10 -5.26 -9.94 10.26
CA LYS A 10 -4.10 -10.82 10.32
C LYS A 10 -4.34 -12.00 11.27
N ALA A 11 -4.95 -11.76 12.43
CA ALA A 11 -5.33 -12.82 13.38
C ALA A 11 -6.40 -13.75 12.80
N ALA A 12 -7.31 -13.24 11.97
CA ALA A 12 -8.33 -14.02 11.29
C ALA A 12 -7.82 -14.77 10.04
N GLY A 13 -6.55 -14.57 9.63
CA GLY A 13 -5.99 -15.18 8.42
C GLY A 13 -6.65 -14.70 7.13
N VAL A 14 -7.26 -13.51 7.13
CA VAL A 14 -8.00 -12.97 5.99
C VAL A 14 -7.05 -12.17 5.09
N PRO A 15 -6.86 -12.54 3.81
CA PRO A 15 -6.13 -11.71 2.85
C PRO A 15 -6.87 -10.40 2.61
N VAL A 16 -6.13 -9.29 2.55
CA VAL A 16 -6.70 -7.95 2.36
C VAL A 16 -5.91 -7.12 1.37
N LEU A 17 -6.64 -6.31 0.61
CA LEU A 17 -6.10 -5.30 -0.29
C LEU A 17 -6.54 -3.93 0.22
N PHE A 18 -5.57 -3.11 0.62
CA PHE A 18 -5.81 -1.70 0.96
C PHE A 18 -5.43 -0.82 -0.22
N VAL A 19 -6.27 0.18 -0.52
CA VAL A 19 -6.02 1.16 -1.56
C VAL A 19 -6.02 2.54 -0.91
N THR A 20 -4.91 3.25 -1.04
CA THR A 20 -4.75 4.65 -0.59
C THR A 20 -3.91 5.40 -1.62
N HIS A 21 -4.02 6.72 -1.61
CA HIS A 21 -3.16 7.62 -2.37
C HIS A 21 -1.95 8.10 -1.54
N ASP A 22 -1.93 7.80 -0.24
CA ASP A 22 -0.85 8.15 0.67
C ASP A 22 0.06 6.94 0.91
N ALA A 23 1.28 7.00 0.38
CA ALA A 23 2.24 5.91 0.55
C ALA A 23 2.73 5.77 2.02
N GLY A 24 2.64 6.82 2.84
CA GLY A 24 2.91 6.75 4.27
C GLY A 24 1.84 5.95 5.03
N GLU A 25 0.56 6.13 4.68
CA GLU A 25 -0.52 5.29 5.24
C GLU A 25 -0.34 3.82 4.84
N ALA A 26 0.04 3.55 3.60
CA ALA A 26 0.33 2.20 3.13
C ALA A 26 1.45 1.54 3.95
N GLU A 27 2.53 2.28 4.24
CA GLU A 27 3.68 1.79 5.01
C GLU A 27 3.30 1.31 6.42
N LEU A 28 2.31 1.95 7.03
CA LEU A 28 1.86 1.60 8.38
C LEU A 28 1.18 0.22 8.45
N ILE A 29 0.62 -0.27 7.34
CA ILE A 29 -0.25 -1.45 7.37
C ILE A 29 0.10 -2.56 6.38
N ALA A 30 0.73 -2.25 5.26
CA ALA A 30 0.93 -3.21 4.18
C ALA A 30 2.17 -4.07 4.43
N ASP A 31 2.05 -5.36 4.10
CA ASP A 31 3.19 -6.28 4.06
C ASP A 31 3.85 -6.28 2.64
N SER A 32 3.16 -5.75 1.63
CA SER A 32 3.60 -5.67 0.22
C SER A 32 2.96 -4.48 -0.49
N PHE A 33 3.65 -3.91 -1.49
CA PHE A 33 3.25 -2.64 -2.11
C PHE A 33 3.14 -2.72 -3.63
N ALA A 34 2.17 -1.98 -4.18
CA ALA A 34 2.04 -1.70 -5.61
C ALA A 34 1.45 -0.30 -5.83
N VAL A 35 1.82 0.34 -6.94
CA VAL A 35 1.27 1.63 -7.38
C VAL A 35 0.46 1.43 -8.63
N ILE A 36 -0.73 2.04 -8.68
CA ILE A 36 -1.57 2.10 -9.88
C ILE A 36 -1.45 3.50 -10.47
N THR A 37 -0.94 3.61 -11.69
CA THR A 37 -0.88 4.88 -12.44
C THR A 37 -0.96 4.63 -13.94
N GLY A 38 -1.58 5.55 -14.69
CA GLY A 38 -1.75 5.41 -16.14
C GLY A 38 -2.48 4.13 -16.57
N GLY A 39 -3.37 3.60 -15.73
CA GLY A 39 -4.07 2.34 -15.97
C GLY A 39 -3.21 1.07 -15.85
N ARG A 40 -2.01 1.18 -15.27
CA ARG A 40 -1.06 0.07 -15.07
C ARG A 40 -0.71 -0.11 -13.60
N VAL A 41 -0.38 -1.35 -13.23
CA VAL A 41 0.06 -1.72 -11.87
C VAL A 41 1.57 -1.93 -11.88
N TYR A 42 2.25 -1.31 -10.93
CA TYR A 42 3.70 -1.39 -10.74
C TYR A 42 3.99 -1.94 -9.34
N SER A 43 4.67 -3.07 -9.25
CA SER A 43 5.19 -3.56 -7.96
C SER A 43 6.33 -2.68 -7.48
N VAL A 44 6.38 -2.39 -6.18
CA VAL A 44 7.42 -1.55 -5.55
C VAL A 44 7.87 -2.17 -4.24
N ASN A 45 9.09 -1.90 -3.81
CA ASN A 45 9.70 -2.50 -2.62
C ASN A 45 9.36 -1.78 -1.31
N GLY A 46 8.63 -0.68 -1.36
CA GLY A 46 8.19 0.06 -0.18
C GLY A 46 7.75 1.49 -0.50
N CYS A 47 7.40 2.23 0.55
CA CYS A 47 6.87 3.58 0.46
C CYS A 47 7.74 4.57 -0.33
N ARG A 48 9.08 4.52 -0.20
CA ARG A 48 9.97 5.44 -0.93
C ARG A 48 9.86 5.27 -2.44
N GLU A 49 9.95 4.04 -2.93
CA GLU A 49 9.85 3.74 -4.36
C GLU A 49 8.43 4.05 -4.87
N ALA A 50 7.41 3.79 -4.06
CA ALA A 50 6.03 4.19 -4.35
C ALA A 50 5.92 5.71 -4.57
N PHE A 51 6.44 6.52 -3.64
CA PHE A 51 6.45 7.97 -3.74
C PHE A 51 7.19 8.48 -4.98
N GLU A 52 8.37 7.93 -5.26
CA GLU A 52 9.17 8.30 -6.43
C GLU A 52 8.42 7.99 -7.74
N LEU A 53 7.77 6.83 -7.82
CA LEU A 53 6.99 6.42 -8.99
C LEU A 53 5.75 7.30 -9.20
N MET A 54 4.98 7.58 -8.14
CA MET A 54 3.80 8.44 -8.18
C MET A 54 4.15 9.85 -8.66
N ARG A 55 5.21 10.45 -8.11
CA ARG A 55 5.66 11.80 -8.49
C ARG A 55 6.08 11.90 -9.96
N ASN A 56 6.71 10.86 -10.50
CA ASN A 56 7.16 10.85 -11.89
C ASN A 56 6.02 10.68 -12.91
N HIS A 57 4.81 10.32 -12.45
CA HIS A 57 3.62 10.10 -13.27
C HIS A 57 2.47 11.05 -12.92
N SER A 58 2.74 12.10 -12.13
CA SER A 58 1.78 13.17 -11.79
C SER A 58 1.81 14.30 -12.81
#